data_AF-A0A8J9UB58-F1
#
_entry.id   AF-A0A8J9UB58-F1
#
_cell.length_a   1.000
_cell.length_b   1.000
_cell.length_c   1.000
_cell.angle_alpha   90.00
_cell.angle_beta   90.00
_cell.angle_gamma   90.00
#
_symmetry.space_group_name_H-M   'P 1'
#
loop_
_entity.id
_entity.type
_entity.pdbx_description
1 polymer ?
#
loop_
_entity_poly.entity_id
_entity_poly.type
_entity_poly.pdbx_seq_one_letter_code
_entity_poly.pdbx_strand_id
1 'polypeptide(L)'
;MGPNWIPRRGSEIPAYWKPNTIFIKESGLYSLIFRSNMPDAKQFKRWVTSEVLPSIRKTRAYVSPDITKSQLSELLNKITTLVESNCKLVNQIIEDRPKLAVMPFNENLNHELRIYKNENRYRFVRAQKRSIQIDR
;
A
#
# COMPACT_ATOMS: atom_id res chain seq x y z
N MET A 1 -34.71 18.19 10.74
CA MET A 1 -33.39 18.47 11.35
C MET A 1 -32.40 17.43 10.83
N GLY A 2 -31.63 17.75 9.78
CA GLY A 2 -30.64 16.83 9.21
C GLY A 2 -29.30 16.91 9.97
N PRO A 3 -28.48 15.84 9.96
CA PRO A 3 -27.21 15.85 10.67
C PRO A 3 -26.24 16.86 10.04
N ASN A 4 -25.72 17.74 10.89
CA ASN A 4 -24.81 18.82 10.54
C ASN A 4 -23.40 18.23 10.32
N TRP A 5 -23.10 17.79 9.10
CA TRP A 5 -21.78 17.26 8.74
C TRP A 5 -20.92 18.37 8.14
N ILE A 6 -19.86 18.78 8.83
CA ILE A 6 -18.93 19.80 8.36
C ILE A 6 -17.79 19.10 7.59
N PRO A 7 -17.60 19.36 6.28
CA PRO A 7 -16.49 18.78 5.53
C PRO A 7 -15.14 19.27 6.09
N ARG A 8 -14.15 18.39 6.20
CA ARG A 8 -12.77 18.83 6.51
C ARG A 8 -12.24 19.64 5.31
N ARG A 9 -11.62 20.79 5.62
CA ARG A 9 -10.97 21.67 4.63
C ARG A 9 -10.03 20.84 3.74
N GLY A 10 -10.25 20.91 2.42
CA GLY A 10 -9.45 20.22 1.40
C GLY A 10 -10.12 19.01 0.74
N SER A 11 -11.36 18.67 1.10
CA SER A 11 -12.14 17.69 0.33
C SER A 11 -12.80 18.38 -0.87
N GLU A 12 -12.35 18.08 -2.08
CA GLU A 12 -12.94 18.53 -3.36
C GLU A 12 -14.31 17.86 -3.59
N ILE A 13 -15.24 18.00 -2.65
CA ILE A 13 -16.59 17.48 -2.82
C ILE A 13 -17.34 18.53 -3.66
N PRO A 14 -17.85 18.17 -4.86
CA PRO A 14 -18.59 19.11 -5.68
C PRO A 14 -19.80 19.66 -4.90
N ALA A 15 -20.00 20.97 -4.95
CA ALA A 15 -21.00 21.66 -4.14
C ALA A 15 -22.46 21.28 -4.46
N TYR A 16 -22.71 20.48 -5.50
CA TYR A 16 -24.05 20.19 -6.00
C TYR A 16 -24.30 18.69 -6.21
N TRP A 17 -24.60 17.99 -5.12
CA TRP A 17 -25.14 16.63 -5.17
C TRP A 17 -26.66 16.66 -5.27
N LYS A 18 -27.23 15.85 -6.17
CA LYS A 18 -28.68 15.67 -6.23
C LYS A 18 -29.15 14.90 -5.00
N PRO A 19 -30.24 15.32 -4.32
CA PRO A 19 -30.86 14.49 -3.29
C PRO A 19 -31.23 13.13 -3.92
N ASN A 20 -30.97 12.03 -3.18
CA ASN A 20 -31.06 10.62 -3.62
C ASN A 20 -29.94 10.08 -4.53
N THR A 21 -28.75 10.69 -4.51
CA THR A 21 -27.59 10.07 -5.17
C THR A 21 -27.15 8.79 -4.45
N ILE A 22 -27.07 7.67 -5.17
CA ILE A 22 -26.58 6.38 -4.63
C ILE A 22 -25.06 6.34 -4.73
N PHE A 23 -24.39 6.22 -3.59
CA PHE A 23 -22.93 6.04 -3.54
C PHE A 23 -22.59 4.56 -3.52
N ILE A 24 -21.77 4.14 -4.47
CA ILE A 24 -21.20 2.80 -4.54
C ILE A 24 -19.70 2.87 -4.33
N LYS A 25 -19.16 1.90 -3.57
CA LYS A 25 -17.72 1.70 -3.45
C LYS A 25 -17.20 0.99 -4.70
N GLU A 26 -15.90 1.02 -4.91
CA GLU A 26 -15.23 0.36 -6.02
C GLU A 26 -15.53 -1.15 -6.10
N SER A 27 -15.54 -1.86 -4.97
CA SER A 27 -15.93 -3.28 -4.93
C SER A 27 -17.38 -3.51 -5.36
N GLY A 28 -18.29 -2.58 -5.03
CA GLY A 28 -19.68 -2.59 -5.47
C GLY A 28 -19.82 -2.25 -6.96
N LEU A 29 -19.04 -1.30 -7.45
CA LEU A 29 -18.97 -0.94 -8.88
C LEU A 29 -18.58 -2.16 -9.72
N TYR A 30 -17.50 -2.86 -9.36
CA TYR A 30 -17.10 -4.07 -10.07
C TYR A 30 -18.20 -5.14 -10.01
N SER A 31 -18.77 -5.39 -8.83
CA SER A 31 -19.87 -6.34 -8.68
C SER A 31 -21.05 -6.05 -9.63
N LEU A 32 -21.39 -4.77 -9.81
CA LEU A 32 -22.43 -4.32 -10.74
C LEU A 32 -22.03 -4.55 -12.20
N ILE A 33 -20.81 -4.18 -12.59
CA ILE A 33 -20.29 -4.38 -13.95
C ILE A 33 -20.28 -5.88 -14.30
N PHE A 34 -19.81 -6.73 -13.39
CA PHE A 34 -19.78 -8.18 -13.60
C PHE A 34 -21.17 -8.81 -13.70
N ARG A 35 -22.21 -8.20 -13.11
CA ARG A 35 -23.61 -8.65 -13.23
C ARG A 35 -24.37 -8.03 -14.41
N SER A 36 -23.90 -6.90 -14.94
CA SER A 36 -24.58 -6.17 -16.01
C SER A 36 -24.56 -6.92 -17.35
N ASN A 37 -25.65 -6.76 -18.11
CA ASN A 37 -25.81 -7.29 -19.47
C ASN A 37 -25.51 -6.27 -20.57
N MET A 38 -25.17 -5.03 -20.21
CA MET A 38 -24.83 -3.97 -21.15
C MET A 38 -23.61 -4.36 -22.01
N PRO A 39 -23.56 -3.95 -23.30
CA PRO A 39 -22.47 -4.30 -24.19
C PRO A 39 -21.10 -3.86 -23.64
N ASP A 40 -21.00 -2.66 -23.07
CA ASP A 40 -19.75 -2.13 -22.54
C ASP A 40 -19.27 -2.92 -21.31
N ALA A 41 -20.20 -3.31 -20.43
CA ALA A 41 -19.90 -4.16 -19.28
C ALA A 41 -19.39 -5.54 -19.70
N LYS A 42 -19.92 -6.10 -20.81
CA LYS A 42 -19.43 -7.35 -21.39
C LYS A 42 -18.03 -7.20 -21.97
N GLN A 43 -17.73 -6.08 -22.64
CA GLN A 43 -16.38 -5.79 -23.15
C GLN A 43 -15.38 -5.67 -22.02
N PHE A 44 -15.70 -4.89 -20.98
CA PHE A 44 -14.85 -4.75 -19.80
C PHE A 44 -14.60 -6.10 -19.12
N LYS A 45 -15.66 -6.89 -18.88
CA LYS A 45 -15.55 -8.23 -18.31
C LYS A 45 -14.61 -9.13 -19.13
N ARG A 46 -14.77 -9.13 -20.46
CA ARG A 46 -13.90 -9.89 -21.36
C ARG A 46 -12.45 -9.44 -21.21
N TRP A 47 -12.18 -8.14 -21.35
CA TRP A 47 -10.84 -7.57 -21.20
C TRP A 47 -10.18 -7.95 -19.85
N VAL A 48 -10.90 -7.80 -18.74
CA VAL A 48 -10.38 -8.19 -17.41
C VAL A 48 -10.06 -9.68 -17.35
N THR A 49 -10.94 -10.54 -17.86
CA THR A 49 -10.77 -12.00 -17.78
C THR A 49 -9.79 -12.59 -18.77
N SER A 50 -9.62 -12.00 -19.96
CA SER A 50 -8.75 -12.51 -21.01
C SER A 50 -7.34 -11.93 -20.97
N GLU A 51 -7.18 -10.71 -20.48
CA GLU A 51 -5.91 -9.97 -20.56
C GLU A 51 -5.36 -9.67 -19.17
N VAL A 52 -6.12 -8.96 -18.34
CA VAL A 52 -5.62 -8.43 -17.06
C VAL A 52 -5.35 -9.54 -16.04
N LEU A 53 -6.36 -10.35 -15.70
CA LEU A 53 -6.23 -11.39 -14.70
C LEU A 53 -5.22 -12.49 -15.10
N PRO A 54 -5.20 -12.97 -16.36
CA PRO A 54 -4.18 -13.91 -16.80
C PRO A 54 -2.76 -13.36 -16.69
N SER A 55 -2.56 -12.07 -17.02
CA SER A 55 -1.27 -11.39 -16.87
C SER A 55 -0.84 -11.37 -15.41
N ILE A 56 -1.69 -10.85 -14.51
CA ILE A 56 -1.40 -10.81 -13.07
C ILE A 56 -1.12 -12.21 -12.52
N ARG A 57 -1.86 -13.24 -12.94
CA ARG A 57 -1.63 -14.62 -12.47
C ARG A 57 -0.25 -15.16 -12.89
N LYS A 58 0.23 -14.82 -14.10
CA LYS A 58 1.50 -15.32 -14.65
C LYS A 58 2.70 -14.50 -14.19
N THR A 59 2.61 -13.18 -14.28
CA THR A 59 3.75 -12.26 -14.08
C THR A 59 3.69 -11.49 -12.77
N ARG A 60 2.63 -11.68 -11.95
CA ARG A 60 2.32 -10.92 -10.74
C ARG A 60 1.96 -9.44 -10.98
N ALA A 61 1.90 -8.99 -12.23
CA ALA A 61 1.61 -7.60 -12.57
C ALA A 61 0.84 -7.50 -13.89
N TYR A 62 0.09 -6.40 -14.05
CA TYR A 62 -0.43 -5.97 -15.34
C TYR A 62 0.28 -4.68 -15.73
N VAL A 63 0.89 -4.66 -16.91
CA VAL A 63 1.54 -3.48 -17.48
C VAL A 63 0.69 -3.05 -18.66
N SER A 64 0.19 -1.81 -18.64
CA SER A 64 -0.60 -1.29 -19.74
C SER A 64 0.22 -1.36 -21.04
N PRO A 65 -0.37 -1.79 -22.17
CA PRO A 65 0.33 -1.82 -23.46
C PRO A 65 0.83 -0.44 -23.89
N ASP A 66 0.22 0.64 -23.39
CA ASP A 66 0.62 2.02 -23.67
C ASP A 66 1.97 2.41 -23.03
N ILE A 67 2.43 1.64 -22.04
CA ILE A 67 3.71 1.90 -21.39
C ILE A 67 4.82 1.36 -22.31
N THR A 68 5.58 2.28 -22.89
CA THR A 68 6.73 1.93 -23.72
C THR A 68 7.82 1.25 -22.87
N LYS A 69 8.55 0.32 -23.48
CA LYS A 69 9.69 -0.35 -22.81
C LYS A 69 10.73 0.66 -22.29
N SER A 70 10.92 1.77 -23.01
CA SER A 70 11.81 2.85 -22.59
C SER A 70 11.34 3.51 -21.29
N GLN A 71 10.06 3.86 -21.17
CA GLN A 71 9.50 4.41 -19.93
C GLN A 71 9.66 3.44 -18.75
N LEU A 72 9.42 2.15 -18.97
CA LEU A 72 9.59 1.15 -17.91
C LEU A 72 11.06 1.04 -17.47
N SER A 73 12.01 1.05 -18.41
CA SER A 73 13.45 1.05 -18.10
C SER A 73 13.89 2.30 -17.34
N GLU A 74 13.34 3.46 -17.70
CA GLU A 74 13.63 4.73 -17.01
C GLU A 74 13.12 4.71 -15.57
N LEU A 75 11.92 4.18 -15.34
CA LEU A 75 11.36 4.00 -13.99
C LEU A 75 12.21 3.05 -13.15
N LEU A 76 12.66 1.93 -13.72
CA LEU A 76 13.54 0.99 -13.02
C LEU A 76 14.86 1.65 -12.62
N ASN A 77 15.48 2.42 -13.52
CA ASN A 77 16.71 3.15 -13.20
C ASN A 77 16.51 4.18 -12.08
N LYS A 78 15.37 4.89 -12.08
CA LYS A 78 15.01 5.81 -10.98
C LYS A 78 14.85 5.09 -9.65
N ILE A 79 14.21 3.91 -9.64
CA ILE A 79 14.07 3.10 -8.42
C ILE A 79 15.45 2.65 -7.92
N THR A 80 16.30 2.12 -8.79
CA THR A 80 17.64 1.65 -8.42
C THR A 80 18.49 2.77 -7.83
N THR A 81 18.54 3.93 -8.49
CA THR A 81 19.29 5.10 -8.02
C THR A 81 18.76 5.63 -6.69
N LEU A 82 17.44 5.61 -6.47
CA LEU A 82 16.84 6.00 -5.21
C LEU A 82 17.20 5.02 -4.08
N VAL A 83 17.14 3.72 -4.34
CA VAL A 83 17.53 2.67 -3.39
C VAL A 83 19.00 2.82 -3.01
N GLU A 84 19.89 2.99 -3.99
CA GLU A 84 21.32 3.23 -3.75
C GLU A 84 21.56 4.47 -2.91
N SER A 85 20.85 5.56 -3.21
CA SER A 85 20.94 6.81 -2.45
C SER A 85 20.47 6.62 -1.00
N ASN A 86 19.35 5.92 -0.80
CA ASN A 86 18.84 5.60 0.53
C ASN A 86 19.82 4.71 1.32
N CYS A 87 20.44 3.71 0.68
CA CYS A 87 21.46 2.88 1.31
C CYS A 87 22.67 3.69 1.77
N LYS A 88 23.15 4.65 0.96
CA LYS A 88 24.24 5.56 1.34
C LYS A 88 23.89 6.41 2.56
N LEU A 89 22.69 6.97 2.59
CA LEU A 89 22.21 7.76 3.73
C LEU A 89 22.10 6.90 5.00
N VAL A 90 21.59 5.67 4.88
CA VAL A 90 21.53 4.73 6.01
C VAL A 90 22.93 4.43 6.55
N ASN A 91 23.91 4.20 5.67
CA ASN A 91 25.29 3.95 6.09
C ASN A 91 25.89 5.17 6.80
N GLN A 92 25.67 6.38 6.29
CA GLN A 92 26.10 7.62 6.96
C GLN A 92 25.49 7.77 8.35
N ILE A 93 24.19 7.49 8.52
CA ILE A 93 23.52 7.53 9.82
C ILE A 93 24.14 6.51 10.80
N ILE A 94 24.53 5.33 10.31
CA ILE A 94 25.19 4.29 11.11
C ILE A 94 26.55 4.78 11.60
N GLU A 95 27.35 5.38 10.70
CA GLU A 95 28.68 5.92 11.03
C GLU A 95 28.59 7.07 12.04
N ASP A 96 27.65 7.99 11.86
CA ASP A 96 27.43 9.14 12.75
C ASP A 96 26.89 8.74 14.14
N ARG A 97 26.27 7.56 14.24
CA ARG A 97 25.68 7.05 15.49
C ARG A 97 26.14 5.62 15.80
N PRO A 98 27.38 5.41 16.29
CA PRO A 98 27.95 4.09 16.59
C PRO A 98 27.26 3.35 17.77
N LYS A 99 26.22 3.95 18.37
CA LYS A 99 25.40 3.37 19.45
C LYS A 99 24.17 2.62 18.92
N LEU A 100 23.87 2.71 17.63
CA LEU A 100 22.77 1.97 16.98
C LEU A 100 23.29 0.62 16.50
N ALA A 101 22.81 -0.48 17.09
CA ALA A 101 23.03 -1.80 16.50
C ALA A 101 22.02 -1.99 15.37
N VAL A 102 22.51 -2.08 14.13
CA VAL A 102 21.71 -2.42 12.96
C VAL A 102 22.06 -3.86 12.59
N MET A 103 21.06 -4.76 12.57
CA MET A 103 21.21 -6.12 12.07
C MET A 103 20.65 -6.24 10.66
N PRO A 104 21.20 -7.15 9.82
CA PRO A 104 20.66 -7.40 8.50
C PRO A 104 19.21 -7.90 8.59
N PHE A 105 18.43 -7.54 7.57
CA PHE A 105 17.03 -7.97 7.45
C PHE A 105 16.93 -9.50 7.48
N ASN A 106 16.05 -10.03 8.34
CA ASN A 106 15.79 -11.46 8.47
C ASN A 106 14.29 -11.72 8.32
N GLU A 107 13.94 -12.44 7.27
CA GLU A 107 12.55 -12.74 6.86
C GLU A 107 11.75 -13.53 7.90
N ASN A 108 12.41 -14.13 8.89
CA ASN A 108 11.79 -14.98 9.91
C ASN A 108 11.41 -14.23 11.22
N LEU A 109 11.68 -12.93 11.34
CA LEU A 109 11.42 -12.16 12.57
C LEU A 109 10.12 -11.34 12.45
N ASN A 110 9.03 -11.83 13.06
CA ASN A 110 7.73 -11.16 13.06
C ASN A 110 7.60 -9.97 14.04
N HIS A 111 8.59 -9.66 14.89
CA HIS A 111 8.48 -8.66 15.97
C HIS A 111 9.76 -7.80 16.03
N GLU A 112 9.64 -6.47 15.90
CA GLU A 112 10.80 -5.56 15.87
C GLU A 112 11.46 -5.35 17.25
N LEU A 113 12.79 -5.22 17.24
CA LEU A 113 13.65 -5.00 18.41
C LEU A 113 14.14 -3.54 18.43
N ARG A 114 14.18 -2.91 19.62
CA ARG A 114 14.83 -1.60 19.82
C ARG A 114 15.81 -1.68 21.00
N ILE A 115 16.97 -1.03 20.87
CA ILE A 115 18.03 -0.97 21.87
C ILE A 115 18.18 0.48 22.35
N TYR A 116 18.18 0.68 23.66
CA TYR A 116 18.55 1.95 24.28
C TYR A 116 19.90 1.80 24.97
N LYS A 117 20.77 2.80 24.81
CA LYS A 117 22.03 2.89 25.55
C LYS A 117 21.84 3.80 26.77
N ASN A 118 21.69 3.20 27.95
CA ASN A 118 22.13 3.83 29.19
C ASN A 118 22.76 2.76 30.11
N GLU A 119 23.98 3.06 30.57
CA GLU A 119 24.69 2.36 31.66
C GLU A 119 24.78 0.83 31.55
N ASN A 120 25.34 0.34 30.45
CA ASN A 120 25.86 -1.03 30.30
C ASN A 120 24.87 -2.19 30.61
N ARG A 121 23.56 -1.92 30.61
CA ARG A 121 22.51 -2.94 30.76
C ARG A 121 21.62 -2.98 29.52
N TYR A 122 21.68 -4.11 28.81
CA TYR A 122 20.80 -4.40 27.68
C TYR A 122 19.50 -5.02 28.19
N ARG A 123 18.35 -4.53 27.72
CA ARG A 123 17.05 -5.18 27.97
C ARG A 123 16.36 -5.52 26.66
N PHE A 124 15.91 -6.76 26.55
CA PHE A 124 14.98 -7.20 25.52
C PHE A 124 13.57 -6.73 25.91
N VAL A 125 12.93 -5.94 25.05
CA VAL A 125 11.52 -5.63 25.19
C VAL A 125 10.76 -6.41 24.15
N ARG A 126 10.01 -7.43 24.59
CA ARG A 126 9.02 -8.10 23.76
C ARG A 126 7.83 -7.14 23.62
N ALA A 127 7.29 -6.96 22.41
CA ALA A 127 5.98 -6.34 22.28
C ALA A 127 4.96 -7.22 23.04
N GLN A 128 4.45 -6.72 24.18
CA GLN A 128 3.35 -7.38 24.87
C GLN A 128 2.10 -7.24 23.99
N LYS A 129 1.69 -8.35 23.38
CA LYS A 129 0.32 -8.51 22.92
C LYS A 129 -0.56 -8.46 24.17
N ARG A 130 -1.27 -7.36 24.43
CA ARG A 130 -2.35 -7.39 25.43
C ARG A 130 -3.36 -8.42 24.94
N SER A 131 -3.32 -9.61 25.51
CA SER A 131 -4.38 -10.59 25.36
C SER A 131 -5.61 -10.02 26.06
N ILE A 132 -6.64 -9.68 25.29
CA ILE A 132 -8.00 -9.55 25.81
C ILE A 132 -8.36 -10.95 26.32
N GLN A 133 -8.52 -11.09 27.64
CA GLN A 133 -9.16 -12.29 28.19
C GLN A 133 -10.63 -12.23 27.78
N ILE A 134 -11.08 -13.24 27.03
CA ILE A 134 -12.49 -13.56 26.90
C ILE A 134 -12.68 -14.77 27.81
N ASP A 135 -13.28 -14.54 28.97
CA ASP A 135 -13.81 -15.61 29.81
C ASP A 135 -14.92 -16.36 29.06
N ARG A 136 -14.99 -17.67 29.34
CA ARG A 136 -15.76 -18.69 28.64
C ARG A 136 -17.27 -18.45 28.63
#